data_AF-A4HQP1-F1
#
_entry.id   AF-A4HQP1-F1
#
_cell.length_a   1.000
_cell.length_b   1.000
_cell.length_c   1.000
_cell.angle_alpha   90.00
_cell.angle_beta   90.00
_cell.angle_gamma   90.00
#
_symmetry.space_group_name_H-M   'P 1'
#
loop_
_entity.id
_entity.type
_entity.pdbx_description
1 polymer ?
#
loop_
_entity_poly.entity_id
_entity_poly.type
_entity_poly.pdbx_seq_one_letter_code
_entity_poly.pdbx_strand_id
1 'polypeptide(L)'
;RGRGRGTRGSYLASSFAAMARPRSLSGTIPSMETSHHELKDNTIIIVLGASGDLAKKKTLPALFGLYRQHFLPRDVKIVGYARTKMNREEFHKRATSYIKIPEDDAEMSKALEEFKELLTYIAGSYDDGESFDKLNEHLESIESNYQSKESNRLFYLALPPTVFIPVAKNVKEHCYVTKGGINRIIIEKPFGKDLESARELLSSVKQYLPGRPLE
;
A
#
# COMPACT_ATOMS: atom_id res chain seq x y z
N ARG A 1 -43.55 73.47 -14.23
CA ARG A 1 -43.01 74.84 -14.01
C ARG A 1 -41.61 74.70 -13.39
N GLY A 2 -40.60 75.38 -13.96
CA GLY A 2 -39.25 75.65 -13.39
C GLY A 2 -38.31 74.43 -13.24
N ARG A 3 -37.12 74.34 -13.88
CA ARG A 3 -35.86 75.10 -13.66
C ARG A 3 -35.45 75.10 -12.16
N GLY A 4 -34.24 74.79 -11.72
CA GLY A 4 -32.96 74.49 -12.36
C GLY A 4 -31.83 74.50 -11.31
N ARG A 5 -30.68 73.92 -11.69
CA ARG A 5 -29.27 74.28 -11.37
C ARG A 5 -28.79 74.54 -9.92
N GLY A 6 -27.60 73.99 -9.64
CA GLY A 6 -26.55 74.63 -8.81
C GLY A 6 -25.95 73.70 -7.75
N THR A 7 -24.93 72.90 -8.05
CA THR A 7 -23.49 73.17 -7.80
C THR A 7 -23.12 73.61 -6.38
N ARG A 8 -22.42 72.74 -5.63
CA ARG A 8 -21.01 72.88 -5.24
C ARG A 8 -20.66 71.77 -4.23
N GLY A 9 -19.59 71.05 -4.51
CA GLY A 9 -19.03 70.06 -3.60
C GLY A 9 -18.14 70.71 -2.54
N SER A 10 -17.88 69.93 -1.49
CA SER A 10 -16.59 69.92 -0.80
C SER A 10 -16.44 68.58 -0.08
N TYR A 11 -15.29 67.96 -0.36
CA TYR A 11 -14.81 66.67 0.13
C TYR A 11 -14.45 66.67 1.61
N LEU A 12 -14.08 65.46 2.08
CA LEU A 12 -13.36 65.06 3.31
C LEU A 12 -14.31 64.44 4.37
N ALA A 13 -14.07 63.27 4.94
CA ALA A 13 -12.91 62.39 4.92
C ALA A 13 -13.33 60.92 5.14
N SER A 14 -12.53 60.07 4.54
CA SER A 14 -12.39 58.63 4.68
C SER A 14 -12.37 58.10 6.12
N SER A 15 -13.07 56.98 6.35
CA SER A 15 -12.64 55.98 7.33
C SER A 15 -12.42 54.64 6.62
N PHE A 16 -11.17 54.20 6.67
CA PHE A 16 -10.68 52.89 6.25
C PHE A 16 -10.93 51.89 7.38
N ALA A 17 -11.54 50.74 7.07
CA ALA A 17 -11.30 49.50 7.79
C ALA A 17 -11.27 48.35 6.77
N ALA A 18 -10.12 47.67 6.77
CA ALA A 18 -9.61 46.73 5.79
C ALA A 18 -10.58 45.60 5.39
N MET A 19 -10.82 45.46 4.09
CA MET A 19 -11.18 44.16 3.51
C MET A 19 -9.94 43.27 3.54
N ALA A 20 -9.98 42.20 4.32
CA ALA A 20 -8.96 41.16 4.28
C ALA A 20 -8.95 40.53 2.87
N ARG A 21 -7.81 40.63 2.19
CA ARG A 21 -7.58 39.98 0.89
C ARG A 21 -7.63 38.46 1.07
N PRO A 22 -8.28 37.70 0.18
CA PRO A 22 -8.15 36.25 0.17
C PRO A 22 -6.68 35.90 -0.09
N ARG A 23 -6.11 35.06 0.79
CA ARG A 23 -4.78 34.49 0.59
C ARG A 23 -4.82 33.59 -0.65
N SER A 24 -4.06 33.96 -1.66
CA SER A 24 -3.72 33.06 -2.76
C SER A 24 -2.86 31.92 -2.22
N LEU A 25 -3.46 30.75 -1.97
CA LEU A 25 -2.71 29.50 -1.87
C LEU A 25 -2.45 29.00 -3.30
N SER A 26 -1.59 29.73 -4.00
CA SER A 26 -0.92 29.25 -5.20
C SER A 26 0.15 28.27 -4.73
N GLY A 27 -0.16 26.98 -4.84
CA GLY A 27 0.73 25.89 -4.49
C GLY A 27 0.12 24.53 -4.79
N THR A 28 -0.80 24.43 -5.76
CA THR A 28 -1.10 23.13 -6.36
C THR A 28 0.10 22.72 -7.18
N ILE A 29 0.88 21.78 -6.64
CA ILE A 29 1.68 20.87 -7.48
C ILE A 29 0.70 20.35 -8.53
N PRO A 30 0.97 20.51 -9.83
CA PRO A 30 0.10 20.00 -10.87
C PRO A 30 -0.15 18.52 -10.56
N SER A 31 -1.39 18.21 -10.21
CA SER A 31 -1.86 16.84 -10.07
C SER A 31 -1.52 16.17 -11.39
N MET A 32 -0.50 15.31 -11.38
CA MET A 32 -0.36 14.28 -12.40
C MET A 32 -1.73 13.60 -12.45
N GLU A 33 -2.44 13.73 -13.56
CA GLU A 33 -3.53 12.83 -13.89
C GLU A 33 -2.91 11.45 -14.15
N THR A 34 -2.40 10.83 -13.09
CA THR A 34 -2.26 9.38 -13.04
C THR A 34 -3.68 8.88 -12.87
N SER A 35 -4.19 8.15 -13.86
CA SER A 35 -5.35 7.30 -13.70
C SER A 35 -5.03 6.27 -12.60
N HIS A 36 -5.19 6.67 -11.34
CA HIS A 36 -4.95 5.82 -10.18
C HIS A 36 -6.03 4.74 -10.22
N HIS A 37 -5.69 3.56 -10.74
CA HIS A 37 -6.53 2.39 -10.55
C HIS A 37 -6.53 2.07 -9.06
N GLU A 38 -7.54 2.54 -8.35
CA GLU A 38 -7.71 2.22 -6.94
C GLU A 38 -8.03 0.73 -6.81
N LEU A 39 -7.34 0.03 -5.92
CA LEU A 39 -7.64 -1.38 -5.64
C LEU A 39 -8.86 -1.40 -4.71
N LYS A 40 -10.05 -1.64 -5.27
CA LYS A 40 -11.32 -1.60 -4.52
C LYS A 40 -11.79 -2.97 -4.04
N ASP A 41 -11.47 -4.02 -4.79
CA ASP A 41 -11.89 -5.40 -4.54
C ASP A 41 -10.89 -6.41 -5.12
N ASN A 42 -11.18 -7.70 -4.88
CA ASN A 42 -10.50 -8.89 -5.36
C ASN A 42 -8.97 -8.83 -5.17
N THR A 43 -8.53 -8.29 -4.03
CA THR A 43 -7.11 -7.96 -3.81
C THR A 43 -6.46 -8.87 -2.80
N ILE A 44 -5.33 -9.47 -3.16
CA ILE A 44 -4.45 -10.16 -2.23
C ILE A 44 -3.21 -9.29 -1.98
N ILE A 45 -2.89 -9.08 -0.71
CA ILE A 45 -1.64 -8.45 -0.27
C ILE A 45 -0.68 -9.56 0.17
N ILE A 46 0.41 -9.73 -0.57
CA ILE A 46 1.44 -10.74 -0.30
C ILE A 46 2.61 -10.07 0.41
N VAL A 47 2.83 -10.42 1.67
CA VAL A 47 3.95 -9.91 2.48
C VAL A 47 5.11 -10.91 2.39
N LEU A 48 6.03 -10.67 1.47
CA LEU A 48 7.26 -11.43 1.32
C LEU A 48 8.23 -11.03 2.43
N GLY A 49 8.78 -11.99 3.16
CA GLY A 49 9.54 -11.73 4.39
C GLY A 49 8.66 -11.57 5.63
N ALA A 50 7.46 -12.16 5.65
CA ALA A 50 6.49 -12.02 6.75
C ALA A 50 7.01 -12.50 8.12
N SER A 51 8.02 -13.38 8.15
CA SER A 51 8.66 -13.78 9.42
C SER A 51 9.67 -12.74 9.94
N GLY A 52 10.03 -11.73 9.15
CA GLY A 52 11.03 -10.72 9.48
C GLY A 52 10.59 -9.66 10.49
N ASP A 53 11.55 -8.86 10.94
CA ASP A 53 11.30 -7.78 11.89
C ASP A 53 10.48 -6.65 11.29
N LEU A 54 10.75 -6.25 10.05
CA LEU A 54 9.99 -5.20 9.37
C LEU A 54 8.51 -5.55 9.27
N ALA A 55 8.20 -6.80 8.90
CA ALA A 55 6.83 -7.27 8.77
C ALA A 55 6.06 -7.18 10.09
N LYS A 56 6.57 -7.80 11.17
CA LYS A 56 5.86 -7.82 12.46
C LYS A 56 5.85 -6.45 13.16
N LYS A 57 6.89 -5.62 13.00
CA LYS A 57 7.02 -4.33 13.71
C LYS A 57 6.34 -3.17 12.98
N LYS A 58 6.18 -3.26 11.65
CA LYS A 58 5.71 -2.14 10.81
C LYS A 58 4.60 -2.55 9.84
N THR A 59 4.87 -3.50 8.94
CA THR A 59 3.94 -3.81 7.85
C THR A 59 2.59 -4.35 8.34
N LEU A 60 2.59 -5.38 9.19
CA LEU A 60 1.36 -5.99 9.69
C LEU A 60 0.59 -5.06 10.66
N PRO A 61 1.25 -4.32 11.59
CA PRO A 61 0.58 -3.28 12.35
C PRO A 61 -0.04 -2.17 11.48
N ALA A 62 0.62 -1.76 10.39
CA ALA A 62 0.08 -0.77 9.47
C ALA A 62 -1.14 -1.30 8.72
N LEU A 63 -1.09 -2.56 8.23
CA LEU A 63 -2.24 -3.21 7.59
C LEU A 63 -3.42 -3.35 8.56
N PHE A 64 -3.18 -3.69 9.82
CA PHE A 64 -4.23 -3.68 10.85
C PHE A 64 -4.83 -2.28 11.06
N GLY A 65 -3.98 -1.25 11.10
CA GLY A 65 -4.44 0.14 11.18
C GLY A 65 -5.32 0.56 10.00
N LEU A 66 -4.97 0.13 8.78
CA LEU A 66 -5.77 0.37 7.57
C LEU A 66 -7.08 -0.43 7.57
N TYR A 67 -7.03 -1.67 8.05
CA TYR A 67 -8.22 -2.52 8.21
C TYR A 67 -9.26 -1.86 9.12
N ARG A 68 -8.83 -1.38 10.30
CA ARG A 68 -9.70 -0.69 11.26
C ARG A 68 -10.31 0.61 10.73
N GLN A 69 -9.65 1.25 9.77
CA GLN A 69 -10.12 2.49 9.14
C GLN A 69 -10.89 2.22 7.85
N HIS A 70 -11.15 0.96 7.49
CA HIS A 70 -11.82 0.55 6.27
C HIS A 70 -11.15 1.06 4.98
N PHE A 71 -9.82 1.23 5.01
CA PHE A 71 -9.02 1.64 3.85
C PHE A 71 -8.47 0.46 3.03
N LEU A 72 -8.67 -0.77 3.50
CA LEU A 72 -8.34 -1.94 2.71
C LEU A 72 -9.48 -2.28 1.72
N PRO A 73 -9.16 -2.95 0.60
CA PRO A 73 -10.17 -3.50 -0.31
C PRO A 73 -11.16 -4.39 0.44
N ARG A 74 -12.43 -4.41 0.01
CA ARG A 74 -13.56 -5.01 0.77
C ARG A 74 -13.37 -6.48 1.15
N ASP A 75 -12.74 -7.25 0.28
CA ASP A 75 -12.56 -8.70 0.32
C ASP A 75 -11.08 -9.09 0.42
N VAL A 76 -10.24 -8.19 0.94
CA VAL A 76 -8.80 -8.37 0.98
C VAL A 76 -8.40 -9.65 1.72
N LYS A 77 -7.40 -10.34 1.17
CA LYS A 77 -6.64 -11.37 1.89
C LYS A 77 -5.19 -10.97 2.01
N ILE A 78 -4.56 -11.35 3.12
CA ILE A 78 -3.16 -11.07 3.38
C ILE A 78 -2.42 -12.40 3.51
N VAL A 79 -1.44 -12.62 2.64
CA VAL A 79 -0.65 -13.85 2.59
C VAL A 79 0.77 -13.53 3.04
N GLY A 80 1.19 -14.05 4.18
CA GLY A 80 2.58 -14.02 4.59
C GLY A 80 3.38 -15.10 3.87
N TYR A 81 4.58 -14.75 3.42
CA TYR A 81 5.50 -15.71 2.81
C TYR A 81 6.91 -15.55 3.36
N ALA A 82 7.53 -16.64 3.84
CA ALA A 82 8.94 -16.67 4.21
C ALA A 82 9.50 -18.09 4.36
N ARG A 83 10.83 -18.21 4.45
CA ARG A 83 11.53 -19.51 4.66
C ARG A 83 11.16 -20.20 5.97
N THR A 84 10.80 -19.44 7.00
CA THR A 84 10.51 -19.97 8.33
C THR A 84 9.23 -20.82 8.27
N LYS A 85 9.30 -22.10 8.61
CA LYS A 85 8.09 -22.92 8.76
C LYS A 85 7.35 -22.49 10.01
N MET A 86 6.08 -22.14 9.86
CA MET A 86 5.17 -21.78 10.95
C MET A 86 3.79 -22.32 10.62
N ASN A 87 3.06 -22.75 11.65
CA ASN A 87 1.63 -23.05 11.50
C ASN A 87 0.79 -21.76 11.60
N ARG A 88 -0.53 -21.89 11.45
CA ARG A 88 -1.47 -20.75 11.51
C ARG A 88 -1.40 -20.01 12.86
N GLU A 89 -1.41 -20.73 13.98
CA GLU A 89 -1.41 -20.10 15.31
C GLU A 89 -0.10 -19.35 15.58
N GLU A 90 1.03 -19.94 15.23
CA GLU A 90 2.36 -19.34 15.35
C GLU A 90 2.47 -18.09 14.50
N PHE A 91 1.98 -18.14 13.26
CA PHE A 91 1.96 -16.98 12.38
C PHE A 91 1.08 -15.87 12.95
N HIS A 92 -0.14 -16.18 13.41
CA HIS A 92 -1.05 -15.20 14.01
C HIS A 92 -0.41 -14.51 15.21
N LYS A 93 0.15 -15.31 16.15
CA LYS A 93 0.84 -14.78 17.33
C LYS A 93 1.98 -13.84 16.94
N ARG A 94 2.78 -14.22 15.94
CA ARG A 94 3.90 -13.39 15.47
C ARG A 94 3.42 -12.13 14.77
N ALA A 95 2.44 -12.26 13.88
CA ALA A 95 1.87 -11.18 13.07
C ALA A 95 1.26 -10.08 13.93
N THR A 96 0.63 -10.44 15.06
CA THR A 96 -0.04 -9.49 15.96
C THR A 96 0.81 -9.08 17.16
N SER A 97 2.04 -9.59 17.30
CA SER A 97 2.87 -9.37 18.51
C SER A 97 3.25 -7.91 18.82
N TYR A 98 3.18 -7.01 17.84
CA TYR A 98 3.46 -5.58 18.03
C TYR A 98 2.21 -4.71 17.97
N ILE A 99 1.03 -5.33 17.86
CA ILE A 99 -0.25 -4.62 17.94
C ILE A 99 -0.62 -4.54 19.42
N LYS A 100 -0.57 -3.34 19.98
CA LYS A 100 -0.94 -3.09 21.37
C LYS A 100 -2.43 -2.82 21.45
N ILE A 101 -3.13 -3.60 22.26
CA ILE A 101 -4.55 -3.44 22.54
C ILE A 101 -4.70 -3.04 24.01
N PRO A 102 -5.36 -1.91 24.32
CA PRO A 102 -5.72 -1.57 25.69
C PRO A 102 -6.63 -2.65 26.31
N GLU A 103 -6.44 -2.97 27.60
CA GLU A 103 -7.17 -4.07 28.27
C GLU A 103 -8.71 -3.91 28.22
N ASP A 104 -9.21 -2.67 28.21
CA ASP A 104 -10.64 -2.36 28.18
C ASP A 104 -11.20 -2.08 26.77
N ASP A 105 -10.42 -2.31 25.70
CA ASP A 105 -10.85 -2.07 24.32
C ASP A 105 -11.35 -3.36 23.66
N ALA A 106 -12.59 -3.72 23.99
CA ALA A 106 -13.26 -4.91 23.46
C ALA A 106 -13.48 -4.82 21.93
N GLU A 107 -13.68 -3.62 21.40
CA GLU A 107 -13.87 -3.40 19.95
C GLU A 107 -12.57 -3.67 19.19
N MET A 108 -11.44 -3.14 19.66
CA MET A 108 -10.13 -3.40 19.06
C MET A 108 -9.73 -4.86 19.20
N SER A 109 -10.04 -5.50 20.33
CA SER A 109 -9.82 -6.94 20.53
C SER A 109 -10.58 -7.76 19.49
N LYS A 110 -11.87 -7.46 19.29
CA LYS A 110 -12.68 -8.11 18.26
C LYS A 110 -12.13 -7.87 16.85
N ALA A 111 -11.77 -6.63 16.53
CA ALA A 111 -11.18 -6.29 15.23
C ALA A 111 -9.85 -7.03 14.99
N LEU A 112 -9.06 -7.31 16.02
CA LEU A 112 -7.83 -8.09 15.88
C LEU A 112 -8.13 -9.55 15.53
N GLU A 113 -9.12 -10.16 16.16
CA GLU A 113 -9.53 -11.53 15.83
C GLU A 113 -10.09 -11.62 14.40
N GLU A 114 -10.92 -10.66 13.98
CA GLU A 114 -11.40 -10.58 12.60
C GLU A 114 -10.26 -10.35 11.60
N PHE A 115 -9.28 -9.51 11.94
CA PHE A 115 -8.10 -9.27 11.11
C PHE A 115 -7.26 -10.54 10.93
N LYS A 116 -7.10 -11.36 11.97
CA LYS A 116 -6.40 -12.67 11.88
C LYS A 116 -7.06 -13.61 10.87
N GLU A 117 -8.38 -13.55 10.71
CA GLU A 117 -9.10 -14.36 9.72
C GLU A 117 -8.84 -13.92 8.26
N LEU A 118 -8.25 -12.75 8.04
CA LEU A 118 -7.75 -12.30 6.74
C LEU A 118 -6.34 -12.83 6.45
N LEU A 119 -5.63 -13.33 7.47
CA LEU A 119 -4.24 -13.76 7.38
C LEU A 119 -4.13 -15.24 7.03
N THR A 120 -3.26 -15.54 6.07
CA THR A 120 -2.77 -16.89 5.78
C THR A 120 -1.25 -16.86 5.60
N TYR A 121 -0.60 -18.02 5.62
CA TYR A 121 0.85 -18.12 5.57
C TYR A 121 1.32 -19.31 4.73
N ILE A 122 2.34 -19.08 3.91
CA ILE A 122 3.03 -20.12 3.15
C ILE A 122 4.53 -20.05 3.44
N ALA A 123 5.12 -21.22 3.73
CA ALA A 123 6.55 -21.35 3.90
C ALA A 123 7.22 -21.80 2.60
N GLY A 124 8.29 -21.13 2.17
CA GLY A 124 8.99 -21.45 0.93
C GLY A 124 10.30 -20.68 0.77
N SER A 125 11.16 -21.14 -0.13
CA SER A 125 12.43 -20.45 -0.41
C SER A 125 12.25 -19.23 -1.33
N TYR A 126 13.29 -18.40 -1.41
CA TYR A 126 13.29 -17.23 -2.28
C TYR A 126 13.96 -17.47 -3.63
N ASP A 127 14.68 -18.59 -3.76
CA ASP A 127 15.58 -18.92 -4.86
C ASP A 127 15.10 -20.06 -5.76
N ASP A 128 14.07 -20.82 -5.37
CA ASP A 128 13.48 -21.89 -6.18
C ASP A 128 12.06 -21.58 -6.66
N GLY A 129 11.76 -21.96 -7.91
CA GLY A 129 10.45 -21.76 -8.54
C GLY A 129 9.35 -22.62 -7.92
N GLU A 130 9.66 -23.84 -7.48
CA GLU A 130 8.67 -24.78 -6.89
C GLU A 130 7.97 -24.19 -5.65
N SER A 131 8.70 -23.42 -4.83
CA SER A 131 8.15 -22.72 -3.68
C SER A 131 7.20 -21.59 -4.08
N PHE A 132 7.47 -20.92 -5.21
CA PHE A 132 6.59 -19.90 -5.76
C PHE A 132 5.40 -20.49 -6.51
N ASP A 133 5.52 -21.68 -7.09
CA ASP A 133 4.39 -22.44 -7.61
C ASP A 133 3.40 -22.77 -6.49
N LYS A 134 3.89 -23.27 -5.34
CA LYS A 134 3.05 -23.50 -4.15
C LYS A 134 2.41 -22.23 -3.61
N LEU A 135 3.14 -21.10 -3.64
CA LEU A 135 2.55 -19.81 -3.31
C LEU A 135 1.44 -19.46 -4.31
N ASN A 136 1.67 -19.62 -5.62
CA ASN A 136 0.69 -19.33 -6.65
C ASN A 136 -0.57 -20.20 -6.50
N GLU A 137 -0.43 -21.50 -6.26
CA GLU A 137 -1.56 -22.42 -5.99
C GLU A 137 -2.42 -21.93 -4.82
N HIS A 138 -1.78 -21.47 -3.73
CA HIS A 138 -2.49 -20.90 -2.58
C HIS A 138 -3.21 -19.59 -2.93
N LEU A 139 -2.57 -18.73 -3.73
CA LEU A 139 -3.18 -17.47 -4.20
C LEU A 139 -4.40 -17.76 -5.10
N GLU A 140 -4.28 -18.68 -6.05
CA GLU A 140 -5.37 -19.09 -6.93
C GLU A 140 -6.54 -19.73 -6.17
N SER A 141 -6.24 -20.51 -5.11
CA SER A 141 -7.26 -21.05 -4.21
C SER A 141 -8.06 -19.94 -3.53
N ILE A 142 -7.40 -18.89 -3.04
CA ILE A 142 -8.09 -17.71 -2.50
C ILE A 142 -8.94 -17.03 -3.57
N GLU A 143 -8.35 -16.77 -4.74
CA GLU A 143 -9.00 -16.07 -5.85
C GLU A 143 -10.22 -16.81 -6.40
N SER A 144 -10.24 -18.14 -6.31
CA SER A 144 -11.40 -18.95 -6.73
C SER A 144 -12.68 -18.64 -5.95
N ASN A 145 -12.56 -18.02 -4.77
CA ASN A 145 -13.69 -17.59 -3.95
C ASN A 145 -14.19 -16.18 -4.32
N TYR A 146 -13.50 -15.45 -5.20
CA TYR A 146 -13.94 -14.14 -5.66
C TYR A 146 -15.08 -14.27 -6.66
N GLN A 147 -16.00 -13.30 -6.62
CA GLN A 147 -17.15 -13.27 -7.53
C GLN A 147 -16.75 -12.86 -8.95
N SER A 148 -15.68 -12.07 -9.08
CA SER A 148 -15.10 -11.67 -10.36
C SER A 148 -13.98 -12.61 -10.77
N LYS A 149 -13.73 -12.70 -12.09
CA LYS A 149 -12.55 -13.37 -12.64
C LYS A 149 -11.29 -12.51 -12.58
N GLU A 150 -11.43 -11.21 -12.32
CA GLU A 150 -10.29 -10.30 -12.17
C GLU A 150 -9.78 -10.36 -10.73
N SER A 151 -8.47 -10.57 -10.56
CA SER A 151 -7.81 -10.54 -9.26
C SER A 151 -6.60 -9.61 -9.28
N ASN A 152 -6.39 -8.93 -8.16
CA ASN A 152 -5.29 -8.01 -7.96
C ASN A 152 -4.30 -8.61 -6.96
N ARG A 153 -3.01 -8.55 -7.27
CA ARG A 153 -1.94 -9.02 -6.37
C ARG A 153 -0.97 -7.88 -6.07
N LEU A 154 -0.84 -7.55 -4.79
CA LEU A 154 0.11 -6.55 -4.30
C LEU A 154 1.21 -7.26 -3.51
N PHE A 155 2.43 -7.28 -4.04
CA PHE A 155 3.58 -7.88 -3.39
C PHE A 155 4.37 -6.83 -2.61
N TYR A 156 4.41 -6.97 -1.29
CA TYR A 156 5.19 -6.13 -0.39
C TYR A 156 6.48 -6.85 0.00
N LEU A 157 7.63 -6.37 -0.47
CA LEU A 157 8.94 -6.98 -0.21
C LEU A 157 9.51 -6.46 1.11
N ALA A 158 9.13 -7.09 2.22
CA ALA A 158 9.72 -6.88 3.54
C ALA A 158 11.02 -7.70 3.71
N LEU A 159 11.93 -7.57 2.73
CA LEU A 159 13.12 -8.40 2.57
C LEU A 159 14.41 -7.57 2.56
N PRO A 160 15.57 -8.16 2.86
CA PRO A 160 16.85 -7.50 2.61
C PRO A 160 17.11 -7.36 1.10
N PRO A 161 17.85 -6.33 0.65
CA PRO A 161 18.08 -6.09 -0.78
C PRO A 161 18.73 -7.25 -1.54
N THR A 162 19.53 -8.07 -0.85
CA THR A 162 20.24 -9.22 -1.43
C THR A 162 19.32 -10.28 -2.04
N VAL A 163 18.05 -10.34 -1.63
CA VAL A 163 17.08 -11.31 -2.16
C VAL A 163 16.03 -10.68 -3.06
N PHE A 164 16.09 -9.37 -3.35
CA PHE A 164 15.09 -8.70 -4.19
C PHE A 164 15.06 -9.24 -5.61
N ILE A 165 16.23 -9.41 -6.25
CA ILE A 165 16.30 -9.90 -7.63
C ILE A 165 15.73 -11.33 -7.77
N PRO A 166 16.17 -12.34 -7.00
CA PRO A 166 15.62 -13.69 -7.14
C PRO A 166 14.12 -13.72 -6.84
N VAL A 167 13.65 -12.96 -5.84
CA VAL A 167 12.22 -12.86 -5.55
C VAL A 167 11.44 -12.17 -6.66
N ALA A 168 11.93 -11.05 -7.21
CA ALA A 168 11.26 -10.35 -8.29
C ALA A 168 11.14 -11.23 -9.55
N LYS A 169 12.20 -11.98 -9.87
CA LYS A 169 12.19 -12.97 -10.95
C LYS A 169 11.12 -14.05 -10.72
N ASN A 170 11.17 -14.73 -9.57
CA ASN A 170 10.24 -15.82 -9.27
C ASN A 170 8.78 -15.33 -9.18
N VAL A 171 8.54 -14.17 -8.57
CA VAL A 171 7.20 -13.55 -8.54
C VAL A 171 6.69 -13.30 -9.96
N LYS A 172 7.52 -12.77 -10.85
CA LYS A 172 7.14 -12.46 -12.24
C LYS A 172 6.83 -13.73 -13.03
N GLU A 173 7.66 -14.76 -12.88
CA GLU A 173 7.54 -16.01 -13.64
C GLU A 173 6.36 -16.88 -13.16
N HIS A 174 6.08 -16.90 -11.84
CA HIS A 174 5.16 -17.87 -11.25
C HIS A 174 3.89 -17.27 -10.65
N CYS A 175 3.93 -16.03 -10.14
CA CYS A 175 2.84 -15.48 -9.32
C CYS A 175 2.12 -14.28 -9.94
N TYR A 176 2.45 -13.85 -11.16
CA TYR A 176 1.73 -12.75 -11.79
C TYR A 176 0.35 -13.20 -12.27
N VAL A 177 -0.68 -12.44 -11.93
CA VAL A 177 -1.99 -12.63 -12.56
C VAL A 177 -1.86 -12.31 -14.05
N THR A 178 -2.28 -13.24 -14.91
CA THR A 178 -2.21 -13.11 -16.37
C THR A 178 -3.59 -12.93 -17.03
N LYS A 179 -4.67 -13.19 -16.30
CA LYS A 179 -6.06 -13.23 -16.81
C LYS A 179 -6.89 -12.03 -16.36
N GLY A 180 -6.33 -10.82 -16.46
CA GLY A 180 -6.96 -9.58 -15.98
C GLY A 180 -6.49 -9.18 -14.58
N GLY A 181 -6.87 -7.98 -14.13
CA GLY A 181 -6.43 -7.41 -12.86
C GLY A 181 -5.00 -6.85 -12.85
N ILE A 182 -4.53 -6.44 -11.67
CA ILE A 182 -3.31 -5.64 -11.50
C ILE A 182 -2.29 -6.37 -10.62
N ASN A 183 -1.04 -6.42 -11.08
CA ASN A 183 0.11 -6.79 -10.25
C ASN A 183 0.83 -5.51 -9.80
N ARG A 184 0.99 -5.31 -8.49
CA ARG A 184 1.76 -4.20 -7.90
C ARG A 184 2.85 -4.71 -7.00
N ILE A 185 3.97 -4.00 -6.97
CA ILE A 185 5.10 -4.36 -6.11
C ILE A 185 5.53 -3.14 -5.32
N ILE A 186 5.68 -3.31 -4.02
CA ILE A 186 6.18 -2.31 -3.09
C ILE A 186 7.53 -2.81 -2.56
N ILE A 187 8.54 -1.97 -2.70
CA ILE A 187 9.91 -2.23 -2.25
C ILE A 187 10.30 -1.13 -1.27
N GLU A 188 10.79 -1.52 -0.10
CA GLU A 188 11.26 -0.60 0.93
C GLU A 188 12.72 -0.19 0.69
N LYS A 189 13.06 1.05 1.06
CA LYS A 189 14.44 1.54 1.04
C LYS A 189 15.29 0.76 2.06
N PRO A 190 16.60 0.58 1.84
CA PRO A 190 17.46 1.25 0.86
C PRO A 190 17.60 0.48 -0.47
N PHE A 191 17.73 1.23 -1.57
CA PHE A 191 17.95 0.66 -2.90
C PHE A 191 19.41 0.29 -3.19
N GLY A 192 20.32 0.47 -2.25
CA GLY A 192 21.77 0.28 -2.45
C GLY A 192 22.53 1.02 -1.35
N LYS A 193 23.85 0.91 -1.37
CA LYS A 193 24.72 1.67 -0.45
C LYS A 193 25.21 2.99 -1.05
N ASP A 194 25.10 3.11 -2.37
CA ASP A 194 25.53 4.25 -3.17
C ASP A 194 24.64 4.38 -4.42
N LEU A 195 24.87 5.43 -5.22
CA LEU A 195 24.08 5.72 -6.41
C LEU A 195 24.19 4.62 -7.47
N GLU A 196 25.34 3.97 -7.58
CA GLU A 196 25.60 2.96 -8.61
C GLU A 196 24.85 1.66 -8.29
N SER A 197 25.01 1.14 -7.07
CA SER A 197 24.26 -0.01 -6.58
C SER A 197 22.74 0.22 -6.58
N ALA A 198 22.30 1.46 -6.32
CA ALA A 198 20.88 1.83 -6.45
C ALA A 198 20.36 1.75 -7.88
N ARG A 199 21.14 2.26 -8.85
CA ARG A 199 20.77 2.19 -10.27
C ARG A 199 20.75 0.75 -10.77
N GLU A 200 21.74 -0.05 -10.37
CA GLU A 200 21.83 -1.45 -10.75
C GLU A 200 20.63 -2.24 -10.24
N LEU A 201 20.32 -2.13 -8.94
CA LEU A 201 19.15 -2.79 -8.35
C LEU A 201 17.85 -2.38 -9.05
N LEU A 202 17.64 -1.07 -9.25
CA LEU A 202 16.44 -0.57 -9.92
C LEU A 202 16.36 -1.06 -11.38
N SER A 203 17.48 -1.14 -12.09
CA SER A 203 17.54 -1.66 -13.46
C SER A 203 17.18 -3.14 -13.51
N SER A 204 17.77 -3.96 -12.64
CA SER A 204 17.48 -5.39 -12.56
C SER A 204 16.03 -5.66 -12.16
N VAL A 205 15.50 -4.90 -11.20
CA VAL A 205 14.11 -5.03 -10.76
C VAL A 205 13.15 -4.62 -11.90
N LYS A 206 13.43 -3.54 -12.63
CA LYS A 206 12.62 -3.11 -13.78
C LYS A 206 12.51 -4.18 -14.87
N GLN A 207 13.52 -5.03 -15.05
CA GLN A 207 13.46 -6.12 -16.02
C GLN A 207 12.32 -7.11 -15.72
N TYR A 208 12.06 -7.36 -14.44
CA TYR A 208 11.05 -8.33 -14.01
C TYR A 208 9.71 -7.67 -13.66
N LEU A 209 9.72 -6.40 -13.25
CA LEU A 209 8.52 -5.73 -12.75
C LEU A 209 8.04 -4.65 -13.74
N PRO A 210 6.84 -4.80 -14.36
CA PRO A 210 6.25 -3.73 -15.14
C PRO A 210 5.80 -2.60 -14.20
N GLY A 211 6.56 -1.49 -14.14
CA GLY A 211 6.13 -0.27 -13.44
C GLY A 211 7.26 0.71 -13.13
N ARG A 212 7.00 2.03 -13.31
CA ARG A 212 7.97 3.11 -13.12
C ARG A 212 8.54 3.14 -11.69
N PRO A 213 9.83 3.48 -11.52
CA PRO A 213 10.41 3.65 -10.20
C PRO A 213 9.70 4.81 -9.49
N LEU A 214 9.52 4.67 -8.18
CA LEU A 214 9.12 5.78 -7.31
C LEU A 214 10.21 6.85 -7.41
N GLU A 215 9.86 8.02 -7.95
CA GLU A 215 10.71 9.23 -7.95
C GLU A 215 10.97 9.72 -6.53
#